data_AF-A0A6G1RPE1-F1
#
_entry.id   AF-A0A6G1RPE1-F1
#
_cell.length_a   1.000
_cell.length_b   1.000
_cell.length_c   1.000
_cell.angle_alpha   90.00
_cell.angle_beta   90.00
_cell.angle_gamma   90.00
#
_symmetry.space_group_name_H-M   'P 1'
#
loop_
_entity.id
_entity.type
_entity.pdbx_description
1 polymer ?
#
loop_
_entity_poly.entity_id
_entity_poly.type
_entity_poly.pdbx_seq_one_letter_code
_entity_poly.pdbx_strand_id
1 'polypeptide(L)'
;GVRVVCEQSLHVQAEDRKMKYQWKFRVHSQMPLQHVALLKREPGVNFYLSGNGLSRGLHYIRGEHVATLPSSPPVALVEVCMECCTLGTFEQWVVFDFGRRPVLIQKIKVKVGQRETPQQVPSSRESSRPVNFV
;
A
#
# COMPACT_ATOMS: atom_id res chain seq x y z
N GLY A 1 14.81 10.95 14.26
CA GLY A 1 13.80 9.90 14.04
C GLY A 1 13.61 9.67 12.55
N VAL A 2 12.88 8.61 12.17
CA VAL A 2 12.51 8.32 10.77
C VAL A 2 11.04 8.68 10.59
N ARG A 3 10.70 9.36 9.49
CA ARG A 3 9.31 9.65 9.09
C ARG A 3 9.10 9.22 7.65
N VAL A 4 8.01 8.50 7.39
CA VAL A 4 7.60 8.11 6.04
C VAL A 4 6.29 8.82 5.69
N VAL A 5 6.25 9.40 4.50
CA VAL A 5 5.07 10.08 3.95
C VAL A 5 4.72 9.44 2.62
N CYS A 6 3.45 9.12 2.43
CA CYS A 6 2.88 8.68 1.17
C CYS A 6 1.59 9.48 0.96
N GLU A 7 1.53 10.28 -0.10
CA GLU A 7 0.34 11.09 -0.40
C GLU A 7 -0.79 10.20 -0.95
N GLN A 8 -0.42 9.11 -1.64
CA GLN A 8 -1.36 8.11 -2.10
C GLN A 8 -1.95 7.33 -0.92
N SER A 9 -3.22 6.94 -1.04
CA SER A 9 -3.85 6.05 -0.07
C SER A 9 -3.14 4.71 -0.05
N LEU A 10 -2.80 4.23 1.14
CA LEU A 10 -2.25 2.89 1.34
C LEU A 10 -3.33 1.80 1.19
N HIS A 11 -4.60 2.20 1.17
CA HIS A 11 -5.76 1.34 0.92
C HIS A 11 -6.45 1.78 -0.37
N VAL A 12 -6.34 0.97 -1.42
CA VAL A 12 -6.88 1.28 -2.75
C VAL A 12 -8.03 0.32 -3.08
N GLN A 13 -9.14 0.87 -3.59
CA GLN A 13 -10.25 0.11 -4.16
C GLN A 13 -10.35 0.46 -5.65
N ALA A 14 -10.41 -0.54 -6.52
CA ALA A 14 -10.61 -0.36 -7.96
C ALA A 14 -11.53 -1.47 -8.51
N GLU A 15 -12.32 -1.17 -9.53
CA GLU A 15 -13.16 -2.18 -10.22
C GLU A 15 -12.49 -2.75 -11.48
N ASP A 16 -11.45 -2.07 -11.98
CA ASP A 16 -10.69 -2.47 -13.17
C ASP A 16 -9.77 -3.67 -12.89
N ARG A 17 -9.93 -4.74 -13.66
CA ARG A 17 -9.12 -5.97 -13.59
C ARG A 17 -7.70 -5.80 -14.12
N LYS A 18 -7.41 -4.73 -14.87
CA LYS A 18 -6.08 -4.40 -15.42
C LYS A 18 -5.45 -3.21 -14.68
N MET A 19 -5.81 -3.04 -13.41
CA MET A 19 -5.37 -1.92 -12.60
C MET A 19 -3.85 -1.86 -12.51
N LYS A 20 -3.32 -0.65 -12.69
CA LYS A 20 -1.95 -0.28 -12.35
C LYS A 20 -1.98 0.83 -11.32
N TYR A 21 -1.13 0.74 -10.31
CA TYR A 21 -1.06 1.77 -9.27
C TYR A 21 0.38 1.98 -8.80
N GLN A 22 0.68 3.20 -8.36
CA GLN A 22 2.00 3.56 -7.86
C GLN A 22 1.89 4.36 -6.55
N TRP A 23 2.61 3.91 -5.53
CA TRP A 23 2.84 4.63 -4.28
C TRP A 23 4.21 5.28 -4.32
N LYS A 24 4.30 6.53 -3.87
CA LYS A 24 5.56 7.27 -3.75
C LYS A 24 5.81 7.60 -2.30
N PHE A 25 6.70 6.82 -1.68
CA PHE A 25 7.11 7.03 -0.30
C PHE A 25 8.26 8.04 -0.25
N ARG A 26 8.08 9.10 0.53
CA ARG A 26 9.13 10.02 0.94
C ARG A 26 9.61 9.62 2.33
N VAL A 27 10.86 9.17 2.42
CA VAL A 27 11.46 8.69 3.66
C VAL A 27 12.43 9.74 4.17
N HIS A 28 12.02 10.47 5.21
CA HIS A 28 12.82 11.48 5.88
C HIS A 28 13.61 10.83 7.02
N SER A 29 14.94 10.86 6.95
CA SER A 29 15.79 10.20 7.94
C SER A 29 17.18 10.81 8.01
N GLN A 30 17.72 10.94 9.23
CA GLN A 30 19.15 11.22 9.46
C GLN A 30 20.02 9.97 9.28
N MET A 31 19.43 8.78 9.42
CA MET A 31 20.12 7.51 9.16
C MET A 31 20.00 7.16 7.68
N PRO A 32 21.09 6.72 7.03
CA PRO A 32 21.05 6.31 5.63
C PRO A 32 20.15 5.08 5.46
N LEU A 33 19.25 5.14 4.49
CA LEU A 33 18.48 3.98 4.06
C LEU A 33 19.47 2.95 3.48
N GLN A 34 19.47 1.74 4.00
CA GLN A 34 20.36 0.65 3.59
C GLN A 34 19.65 -0.28 2.60
N HIS A 35 18.40 -0.62 2.89
CA HIS A 35 17.64 -1.56 2.06
C HIS A 35 16.16 -1.18 1.98
N VAL A 36 15.55 -1.50 0.84
CA VAL A 36 14.10 -1.50 0.65
C VAL A 36 13.69 -2.87 0.15
N ALA A 37 12.63 -3.46 0.75
CA ALA A 37 12.16 -4.78 0.37
C ALA A 37 10.63 -4.90 0.37
N LEU A 38 10.13 -5.77 -0.51
CA LEU A 38 8.75 -6.23 -0.58
C LEU A 38 8.69 -7.67 -0.06
N LEU A 39 8.04 -7.90 1.09
CA LEU A 39 8.17 -9.17 1.85
C LEU A 39 7.37 -10.36 1.33
N LYS A 40 6.36 -10.15 0.49
CA LYS A 40 5.47 -11.21 0.02
C LYS A 40 5.37 -11.18 -1.50
N ARG A 41 5.21 -12.34 -2.11
CA ARG A 41 4.71 -12.47 -3.48
C ARG A 41 3.28 -12.96 -3.37
N GLU A 42 2.36 -12.23 -3.99
CA GLU A 42 0.95 -12.58 -4.01
C GLU A 42 0.59 -13.09 -5.42
N PRO A 43 0.04 -14.31 -5.57
CA PRO A 43 -0.45 -14.76 -6.87
C PRO A 43 -1.53 -13.83 -7.43
N GLY A 44 -1.55 -13.62 -8.75
CA GLY A 44 -2.57 -12.81 -9.44
C GLY A 44 -2.34 -11.29 -9.42
N VAL A 45 -1.28 -10.84 -8.76
CA VAL A 45 -0.82 -9.45 -8.71
C VAL A 45 0.70 -9.40 -8.72
N ASN A 46 1.27 -8.34 -9.27
CA ASN A 46 2.70 -8.09 -9.27
C ASN A 46 2.98 -6.77 -8.54
N PHE A 47 3.64 -6.84 -7.39
CA PHE A 47 4.18 -5.68 -6.68
C PHE A 47 5.68 -5.58 -6.95
N TYR A 48 6.17 -4.41 -7.35
CA TYR A 48 7.58 -4.21 -7.64
C TYR A 48 8.05 -2.80 -7.32
N LEU A 49 9.35 -2.65 -7.11
CA LEU A 49 10.03 -1.38 -6.92
C LEU A 49 10.37 -0.78 -8.30
N SER A 50 10.14 0.53 -8.45
CA SER A 50 10.55 1.28 -9.63
C SER A 50 11.55 2.39 -9.29
N GLY A 51 12.29 2.81 -10.31
CA GLY A 51 13.27 3.89 -10.21
C GLY A 51 14.11 3.98 -11.47
N ASN A 52 14.81 5.09 -11.65
CA ASN A 52 15.63 5.33 -12.83
C ASN A 52 16.77 4.30 -12.91
N GLY A 53 16.90 3.62 -14.05
CA GLY A 53 17.96 2.63 -14.28
C GLY A 53 17.77 1.29 -13.57
N LEU A 54 16.66 1.09 -12.84
CA LEU A 54 16.34 -0.17 -12.20
C LEU A 54 15.71 -1.16 -13.20
N SER A 55 16.03 -2.44 -13.05
CA SER A 55 15.35 -3.50 -13.78
C SER A 55 13.88 -3.61 -13.35
N ARG A 56 13.03 -4.09 -14.25
CA ARG A 56 11.61 -4.33 -13.94
C ARG A 56 11.45 -5.50 -12.97
N GLY A 57 10.44 -5.44 -12.12
CA GLY A 57 10.06 -6.56 -11.24
C GLY A 57 10.95 -6.74 -10.00
N LEU A 58 11.69 -5.71 -9.58
CA LEU A 58 12.52 -5.79 -8.39
C LEU A 58 11.68 -5.80 -7.12
N HIS A 59 11.96 -6.71 -6.20
CA HIS A 59 11.33 -6.77 -4.88
C HIS A 59 12.29 -6.33 -3.77
N TYR A 60 13.53 -6.03 -4.13
CA TYR A 60 14.58 -5.62 -3.23
C TYR A 60 15.53 -4.68 -3.96
N ILE A 61 15.92 -3.59 -3.30
CA ILE A 61 16.98 -2.69 -3.75
C ILE A 61 17.82 -2.23 -2.55
N ARG A 62 19.10 -1.93 -2.81
CA ARG A 62 19.96 -1.24 -1.87
C ARG A 62 19.61 0.25 -1.85
N GLY A 63 19.75 0.88 -0.69
CA GLY A 63 19.45 2.30 -0.51
C GLY A 63 20.34 3.23 -1.34
N GLU A 64 21.55 2.80 -1.70
CA GLU A 64 22.44 3.51 -2.62
C GLU A 64 21.84 3.68 -4.04
N HIS A 65 20.89 2.83 -4.42
CA HIS A 65 20.16 2.92 -5.69
C HIS A 65 18.83 3.69 -5.56
N VAL A 66 18.49 4.17 -4.36
CA VAL A 66 17.26 4.94 -4.13
C VAL A 66 17.55 6.42 -4.36
N ALA A 67 16.76 7.06 -5.24
CA ALA A 67 16.88 8.48 -5.50
C ALA A 67 16.69 9.30 -4.21
N THR A 68 17.55 10.29 -3.99
CA THR A 68 17.53 11.12 -2.78
C THR A 68 17.44 12.60 -3.15
N LEU A 69 16.54 13.33 -2.50
CA LEU A 69 16.41 14.78 -2.65
C LEU A 69 17.33 15.53 -1.68
N PRO A 70 18.05 16.58 -2.15
CA PRO A 70 18.90 17.39 -1.30
C PRO A 70 18.05 18.21 -0.32
N SER A 71 18.02 17.80 0.94
CA SER A 71 17.25 18.40 2.03
C SER A 71 17.90 18.06 3.38
N SER A 72 17.46 18.70 4.47
CA SER A 72 17.96 18.43 5.82
C SER A 72 16.78 18.10 6.76
N PRO A 73 16.57 16.82 7.14
CA PRO A 73 17.30 15.62 6.72
C PRO A 73 17.09 15.27 5.23
N PRO A 74 17.98 14.48 4.60
CA PRO A 74 17.78 13.95 3.25
C PRO A 74 16.47 13.15 3.13
N VAL A 75 15.91 13.13 1.91
CA VAL A 75 14.66 12.42 1.61
C VAL A 75 14.89 11.38 0.53
N ALA A 76 14.79 10.11 0.89
CA ALA A 76 14.80 9.02 -0.07
C ALA A 76 13.41 8.84 -0.72
N LEU A 77 13.39 8.66 -2.03
CA LEU A 77 12.19 8.49 -2.84
C LEU A 77 12.05 7.02 -3.25
N VAL A 78 11.11 6.33 -2.62
CA VAL A 78 10.84 4.92 -2.90
C VAL A 78 9.53 4.81 -3.64
N GLU A 79 9.58 4.26 -4.85
CA GLU A 79 8.40 4.01 -5.67
C GLU A 79 8.05 2.52 -5.63
N VAL A 80 6.81 2.22 -5.24
CA VAL A 80 6.24 0.87 -5.28
C VAL A 80 5.12 0.88 -6.29
N CYS A 81 5.19 -0.03 -7.26
CA CYS A 81 4.20 -0.22 -8.30
C CYS A 81 3.45 -1.53 -8.08
N MET A 82 2.23 -1.56 -8.58
CA MET A 82 1.37 -2.72 -8.62
C MET A 82 0.72 -2.85 -9.99
N GLU A 83 0.67 -4.08 -10.50
CA GLU A 83 -0.12 -4.46 -11.66
C GLU A 83 -0.91 -5.73 -11.31
N CYS A 84 -2.23 -5.74 -11.51
CA CYS A 84 -3.03 -6.95 -11.37
C CYS A 84 -3.69 -7.34 -12.70
N CYS A 85 -4.01 -8.62 -12.80
CA CYS A 85 -4.82 -9.18 -13.89
C CYS A 85 -6.03 -9.98 -13.38
N THR A 86 -6.25 -9.97 -12.06
CA THR A 86 -7.28 -10.76 -11.38
C THR A 86 -8.04 -9.92 -10.37
N LEU A 87 -9.27 -10.35 -10.05
CA LEU A 87 -10.06 -9.81 -8.96
C LEU A 87 -9.57 -10.39 -7.62
N GLY A 88 -9.61 -9.60 -6.57
CA GLY A 88 -9.19 -10.06 -5.24
C GLY A 88 -8.84 -8.94 -4.27
N THR A 89 -8.38 -9.35 -3.10
CA THR A 89 -7.76 -8.46 -2.12
C THR A 89 -6.32 -8.87 -1.93
N PHE A 90 -5.42 -7.91 -2.09
CA PHE A 90 -3.98 -8.13 -2.08
C PHE A 90 -3.34 -7.23 -1.02
N GLU A 91 -2.34 -7.76 -0.34
CA GLU A 91 -1.60 -7.03 0.69
C GLU A 91 -0.10 -7.16 0.46
N GLN A 92 0.62 -6.07 0.71
CA GLN A 92 2.06 -6.03 0.55
C GLN A 92 2.69 -5.22 1.67
N TRP A 93 3.76 -5.75 2.25
CA TRP A 93 4.58 -5.04 3.22
C TRP A 93 5.79 -4.44 2.53
N VAL A 94 5.98 -3.13 2.71
CA VAL A 94 7.13 -2.36 2.25
C VAL A 94 8.03 -2.13 3.46
N VAL A 95 9.26 -2.61 3.41
CA VAL A 95 10.24 -2.49 4.50
C VAL A 95 11.29 -1.47 4.13
N PHE A 96 11.60 -0.59 5.09
CA PHE A 96 12.70 0.35 5.04
C PHE A 96 13.69 0.00 6.15
N ASP A 97 14.88 -0.45 5.76
CA ASP A 97 15.95 -0.83 6.67
C ASP A 97 17.05 0.24 6.72
N PHE A 98 17.44 0.63 7.92
CA PHE A 98 18.47 1.64 8.18
C PHE A 98 19.73 1.04 8.83
N GLY A 99 19.91 -0.30 8.74
CA GLY A 99 21.04 -1.03 9.31
C GLY A 99 20.95 -1.26 10.81
N ARG A 100 19.80 -0.96 11.42
CA ARG A 100 19.54 -1.12 12.86
C ARG A 100 18.13 -1.64 13.05
N ARG A 101 17.93 -2.49 14.07
CA ARG A 101 16.60 -2.96 14.47
C ARG A 101 15.96 -1.98 15.47
N PRO A 102 14.63 -1.81 15.45
CA PRO A 102 13.66 -2.39 14.50
C PRO A 102 13.68 -1.70 13.12
N VAL A 103 13.26 -2.43 12.08
CA VAL A 103 13.03 -1.86 10.74
C VAL A 103 11.67 -1.15 10.68
N LEU A 104 11.52 -0.18 9.78
CA LEU A 104 10.24 0.47 9.55
C LEU A 104 9.47 -0.28 8.47
N ILE A 105 8.17 -0.50 8.69
CA ILE A 105 7.32 -1.30 7.80
C ILE A 105 6.03 -0.53 7.50
N GLN A 106 5.66 -0.47 6.21
CA GLN A 106 4.36 0.04 5.77
C GLN A 106 3.57 -1.05 5.06
N LYS A 107 2.30 -1.23 5.45
CA LYS A 107 1.36 -2.09 4.72
C LYS A 107 0.65 -1.28 3.63
N ILE A 108 0.58 -1.83 2.43
CA ILE A 108 -0.36 -1.41 1.39
C ILE A 108 -1.37 -2.53 1.15
N LYS A 109 -2.61 -2.15 0.85
CA LYS A 109 -3.73 -3.04 0.59
C LYS A 109 -4.48 -2.56 -0.64
N VAL A 110 -4.79 -3.50 -1.53
CA VAL A 110 -5.56 -3.22 -2.74
C VAL A 110 -6.71 -4.21 -2.84
N LYS A 111 -7.92 -3.70 -3.05
CA LYS A 111 -9.09 -4.51 -3.39
C LYS A 111 -9.49 -4.20 -4.83
N VAL A 112 -9.52 -5.24 -5.64
CA VAL A 112 -9.85 -5.19 -7.08
C VAL A 112 -11.13 -5.98 -7.30
N GLY A 113 -12.18 -5.30 -7.74
CA GLY A 113 -13.52 -5.84 -7.93
C GLY A 113 -14.61 -4.88 -7.48
N GLN A 114 -15.87 -5.32 -7.62
CA GLN A 114 -17.03 -4.49 -7.30
C GLN A 114 -16.89 -3.86 -5.92
N ARG A 115 -17.16 -2.55 -5.86
CA ARG A 115 -17.28 -1.85 -4.59
C ARG A 115 -18.53 -2.35 -3.91
N GLU A 116 -18.40 -2.83 -2.66
CA GLU A 116 -19.57 -3.13 -1.84
C GLU A 116 -20.33 -1.82 -1.63
N THR A 117 -21.52 -1.72 -2.23
CA THR A 117 -22.48 -0.69 -1.85
C THR A 117 -22.93 -1.03 -0.43
N PRO A 118 -22.99 -0.05 0.49
CA PRO A 118 -23.67 -0.27 1.76
C PRO A 118 -25.08 -0.74 1.42
N GLN A 119 -25.40 -1.99 1.75
CA GLN A 119 -26.76 -2.48 1.59
C GLN A 119 -27.65 -1.56 2.40
N GLN A 120 -28.58 -0.86 1.74
CA GLN A 120 -29.68 -0.23 2.44
C GLN A 120 -30.39 -1.37 3.18
N VAL A 121 -30.28 -1.38 4.51
CA VAL A 121 -31.12 -2.23 5.34
C VAL A 121 -32.56 -1.92 4.92
N PRO A 122 -33.34 -2.88 4.39
CA PRO A 122 -34.74 -2.64 4.15
C PRO A 122 -35.34 -2.28 5.50
N SER A 123 -35.86 -1.06 5.63
CA SER A 123 -36.67 -0.66 6.76
C SER A 123 -37.93 -1.52 6.74
N SER A 124 -37.89 -2.72 7.32
CA SER A 124 -39.06 -3.49 7.69
C SER A 124 -39.74 -2.75 8.85
N ARG A 125 -40.51 -1.69 8.52
CA ARG A 125 -41.58 -1.22 9.39
C ARG A 125 -42.73 -2.21 9.27
N GLU A 126 -42.53 -3.39 9.85
CA GLU A 126 -43.60 -4.32 10.12
C GLU A 126 -44.35 -3.80 11.35
N SER A 127 -45.59 -3.41 11.10
CA SER A 127 -46.62 -2.94 12.01
C SER A 127 -46.55 -3.57 13.42
N SER A 128 -45.97 -2.84 14.37
CA SER A 128 -46.11 -3.13 15.79
C SER A 128 -47.54 -2.78 16.23
N ARG A 129 -48.47 -3.74 16.14
CA ARG A 129 -49.73 -3.64 16.88
C ARG A 129 -49.43 -3.80 18.37
N PRO A 130 -49.88 -2.88 19.25
CA PRO A 130 -49.70 -3.05 20.68
C PRO A 130 -50.58 -4.20 21.18
N VAL A 131 -49.98 -5.14 21.89
CA VAL A 131 -50.69 -6.21 22.59
C VAL A 131 -51.22 -5.63 23.89
N ASN A 132 -52.55 -5.57 24.05
CA ASN A 132 -53.19 -5.21 25.32
C ASN A 132 -53.12 -6.42 26.27
N PHE A 133 -52.59 -6.21 27.47
CA PHE A 133 -52.74 -7.13 28.58
C PHE A 133 -53.94 -6.70 29.41
N VAL A 134 -54.91 -7.61 29.59
CA VAL A 134 -56.06 -7.50 30.49
C VAL A 134 -55.73 -8.23 31.78
#